data_AF-A0A1B1KGX4-F1
#
_entry.id   AF-A0A1B1KGX4-F1
#
_cell.length_a   1.000
_cell.length_b   1.000
_cell.length_c   1.000
_cell.angle_alpha   90.00
_cell.angle_beta   90.00
_cell.angle_gamma   90.00
#
_symmetry.space_group_name_H-M   'P 1'
#
loop_
_entity.id
_entity.type
_entity.pdbx_description
1 polymer ?
#
loop_
_entity_poly.entity_id
_entity_poly.type
_entity_poly.pdbx_seq_one_letter_code
_entity_poly.pdbx_strand_id
1 'polypeptide(L)'
;MPAPFLFQRRLGSENQAIGPRALREMLTAALATTGLTESSTGQPLHCTPHDFRRMFITDAVLNGLLPHIAQVIAGHRDINVTMGYKAVYPEEAIRVHHAFLARRRVLRPTEEYRVPTDTEWEEFLGHFERRKVSSGTCGRSFGTPCVHFPGRSSRVA
;
A
#
# COMPACT_ATOMS: atom_id res chain seq x y z
N MET A 1 -54.32 -9.56 -5.90
CA MET A 1 -53.40 -10.61 -5.40
C MET A 1 -52.02 -10.00 -5.27
N PRO A 2 -51.28 -10.23 -4.16
CA PRO A 2 -49.90 -9.76 -4.05
C PRO A 2 -49.06 -10.35 -5.19
N ALA A 3 -48.10 -9.56 -5.71
CA ALA A 3 -47.22 -10.04 -6.77
C ALA A 3 -46.32 -11.17 -6.25
N PRO A 4 -46.07 -12.22 -7.05
CA PRO A 4 -45.16 -13.29 -6.66
C PRO A 4 -43.74 -12.76 -6.46
N PHE A 5 -43.04 -13.26 -5.45
CA PHE A 5 -41.59 -13.05 -5.28
C PHE A 5 -40.81 -13.45 -6.54
N LEU A 6 -39.74 -12.71 -6.86
CA LEU A 6 -38.89 -12.98 -8.02
C LEU A 6 -38.18 -14.34 -7.93
N PHE A 7 -37.69 -14.70 -6.73
CA PHE A 7 -37.00 -15.97 -6.48
C PHE A 7 -37.87 -16.86 -5.60
N GLN A 8 -38.36 -17.95 -6.20
CA GLN A 8 -39.22 -18.93 -5.56
C GLN A 8 -38.73 -20.34 -5.84
N ARG A 9 -39.08 -21.26 -4.95
CA ARG A 9 -38.92 -22.70 -5.16
C ARG A 9 -40.23 -23.41 -4.90
N ARG A 10 -40.45 -24.51 -5.61
CA ARG A 10 -41.58 -25.39 -5.37
C ARG A 10 -41.29 -26.29 -4.18
N LEU A 11 -42.14 -26.23 -3.15
CA LEU A 11 -42.10 -27.13 -2.00
C LEU A 11 -43.47 -27.82 -1.91
N GLY A 12 -43.52 -29.10 -2.28
CA GLY A 12 -44.79 -29.80 -2.45
C GLY A 12 -45.64 -29.20 -3.58
N SER A 13 -46.86 -28.79 -3.26
CA SER A 13 -47.80 -28.15 -4.19
C SER A 13 -47.69 -26.62 -4.25
N GLU A 14 -46.86 -26.00 -3.40
CA GLU A 14 -46.81 -24.54 -3.27
C GLU A 14 -45.49 -23.95 -3.76
N ASN A 15 -45.58 -22.74 -4.31
CA ASN A 15 -44.41 -21.90 -4.58
C ASN A 15 -44.12 -21.04 -3.36
N GLN A 16 -42.92 -21.19 -2.81
CA GLN A 16 -42.48 -20.46 -1.63
C GLN A 16 -41.22 -19.65 -1.94
N ALA A 17 -41.04 -18.52 -1.26
CA ALA A 17 -39.83 -17.73 -1.37
C ALA A 17 -38.58 -18.53 -0.98
N ILE A 18 -37.47 -18.29 -1.66
CA ILE A 18 -36.20 -18.94 -1.31
C ILE A 18 -35.65 -18.31 -0.03
N GLY A 19 -35.68 -19.07 1.07
CA GLY A 19 -35.12 -18.65 2.34
C GLY A 19 -33.57 -18.71 2.39
N PRO A 20 -32.92 -18.04 3.36
CA PRO A 20 -31.45 -18.00 3.46
C PRO A 20 -30.78 -19.37 3.61
N ARG A 21 -31.41 -20.30 4.35
CA ARG A 21 -30.90 -21.68 4.48
C ARG A 21 -30.93 -22.40 3.14
N ALA A 22 -32.06 -22.33 2.44
CA ALA A 22 -32.25 -22.95 1.14
C ALA A 22 -31.26 -22.42 0.11
N LEU A 23 -31.00 -21.11 0.10
CA LEU A 23 -30.00 -20.50 -0.77
C LEU A 23 -28.60 -21.05 -0.49
N ARG A 24 -28.21 -21.20 0.78
CA ARG A 24 -26.91 -21.79 1.14
C ARG A 24 -26.78 -23.24 0.69
N GLU A 25 -27.82 -24.06 0.89
CA GLU A 25 -27.84 -25.45 0.44
C GLU A 25 -27.73 -25.58 -1.09
N MET A 26 -28.49 -24.76 -1.82
CA MET A 26 -28.41 -24.69 -3.28
C MET A 26 -27.01 -24.28 -3.75
N LEU A 27 -26.39 -23.31 -3.08
CA LEU A 27 -25.04 -22.87 -3.39
C LEU A 27 -24.00 -23.96 -3.12
N THR A 28 -24.06 -24.63 -1.97
CA THR A 28 -23.17 -25.76 -1.65
C THR A 28 -23.32 -26.89 -2.65
N ALA A 29 -24.55 -27.23 -3.03
CA ALA A 29 -24.81 -28.26 -4.03
C ALA A 29 -24.24 -27.86 -5.41
N ALA A 30 -24.45 -26.62 -5.84
CA ALA A 30 -23.89 -26.11 -7.09
C ALA A 30 -22.35 -26.16 -7.08
N LEU A 31 -21.71 -25.72 -6.01
CA LEU A 31 -20.24 -25.78 -5.87
C LEU A 31 -19.72 -27.23 -5.94
N ALA A 32 -20.39 -28.17 -5.26
CA ALA A 32 -20.01 -29.58 -5.32
C ALA A 32 -20.04 -30.15 -6.75
N THR A 33 -20.99 -29.71 -7.60
CA THR A 33 -21.06 -30.16 -8.99
C THR A 33 -19.95 -29.63 -9.89
N THR A 34 -19.27 -28.54 -9.50
CA THR A 34 -18.18 -27.97 -10.30
C THR A 34 -16.88 -28.77 -10.21
N GLY A 35 -16.71 -29.58 -9.17
CA GLY A 35 -15.44 -30.26 -8.87
C GLY A 35 -14.29 -29.32 -8.49
N LEU A 36 -14.56 -28.02 -8.29
CA LEU A 36 -13.56 -27.05 -7.88
C LEU A 36 -13.13 -27.29 -6.43
N THR A 37 -11.82 -27.28 -6.23
CA THR A 37 -11.18 -27.41 -4.92
C THR A 37 -10.36 -26.17 -4.61
N GLU A 38 -10.19 -25.89 -3.31
CA GLU A 38 -9.27 -24.86 -2.85
C GLU A 38 -7.83 -25.27 -3.16
N SER A 39 -7.07 -24.37 -3.81
CA SER A 39 -5.70 -24.65 -4.26
C SER A 39 -4.71 -24.94 -3.12
N SER A 40 -4.99 -24.46 -1.90
CA SER A 40 -4.10 -24.62 -0.73
C SER A 40 -4.40 -25.86 0.10
N THR A 41 -5.66 -26.27 0.20
CA THR A 41 -6.11 -27.35 1.11
C THR A 41 -6.57 -28.61 0.36
N GLY A 42 -6.84 -28.49 -0.95
CA GLY A 42 -7.43 -29.55 -1.75
C GLY A 42 -8.88 -29.89 -1.38
N GLN A 43 -9.50 -29.13 -0.46
CA GLN A 43 -10.87 -29.35 -0.02
C GLN A 43 -11.86 -28.79 -1.04
N PRO A 44 -13.12 -29.29 -1.07
CA PRO A 44 -14.17 -28.71 -1.89
C PRO A 44 -14.33 -27.22 -1.62
N LEU A 45 -14.47 -26.43 -2.69
CA LEU A 45 -14.64 -24.99 -2.57
C LEU A 45 -15.90 -24.64 -1.76
N HIS A 46 -15.72 -23.86 -0.69
CA HIS A 46 -16.82 -23.35 0.11
C HIS A 46 -16.99 -21.84 -0.12
N CYS A 47 -18.14 -21.43 -0.65
CA CYS A 47 -18.48 -20.02 -0.78
C CYS A 47 -19.81 -19.71 -0.10
N THR A 48 -19.91 -18.50 0.44
CA THR A 48 -21.15 -17.94 0.98
C THR A 48 -21.69 -16.84 0.05
N PRO A 49 -22.99 -16.49 0.13
CA PRO A 49 -23.52 -15.32 -0.59
C PRO A 49 -22.74 -14.03 -0.31
N HIS A 50 -22.17 -13.91 0.89
CA HIS A 50 -21.33 -12.78 1.25
C HIS A 50 -20.06 -12.73 0.39
N ASP A 51 -19.44 -13.87 0.07
CA ASP A 51 -18.21 -13.91 -0.74
C ASP A 51 -18.44 -13.40 -2.17
N PHE A 52 -19.60 -13.71 -2.77
CA PHE A 52 -19.97 -13.14 -4.08
C PHE A 52 -20.11 -11.62 -4.02
N ARG A 53 -20.71 -11.09 -2.94
CA ARG A 53 -20.78 -9.64 -2.72
C ARG A 53 -19.37 -9.04 -2.59
N ARG A 54 -18.47 -9.71 -1.84
CA ARG A 54 -17.08 -9.25 -1.69
C ARG A 54 -16.36 -9.22 -3.03
N MET A 55 -16.42 -10.30 -3.81
CA MET A 55 -15.79 -10.41 -5.13
C MET A 55 -16.30 -9.33 -6.09
N PHE A 56 -17.63 -9.16 -6.16
CA PHE A 56 -18.24 -8.15 -7.02
C PHE A 56 -17.78 -6.72 -6.68
N ILE A 57 -17.79 -6.33 -5.40
CA ILE A 57 -17.40 -4.97 -5.00
C ILE A 57 -15.91 -4.74 -5.26
N THR A 58 -15.07 -5.70 -4.91
CA THR A 58 -13.62 -5.62 -5.17
C THR A 58 -13.36 -5.47 -6.68
N ASP A 59 -13.93 -6.34 -7.51
CA ASP A 59 -13.75 -6.30 -8.96
C ASP A 59 -14.24 -4.98 -9.56
N ALA A 60 -15.43 -4.53 -9.19
CA ALA A 60 -15.97 -3.26 -9.68
C ALA A 60 -15.06 -2.08 -9.34
N VAL A 61 -14.57 -1.99 -8.10
CA VAL A 61 -13.68 -0.91 -7.66
C VAL A 61 -12.31 -0.98 -8.35
N LEU A 62 -11.76 -2.19 -8.51
CA LEU A 62 -10.48 -2.38 -9.22
C LEU A 62 -10.58 -2.03 -10.71
N ASN A 63 -11.73 -2.28 -11.33
CA ASN A 63 -12.00 -1.93 -12.73
C ASN A 63 -12.52 -0.49 -12.92
N GLY A 64 -12.29 0.39 -11.94
CA GLY A 64 -12.50 1.84 -12.09
C GLY A 64 -13.84 2.38 -11.60
N LEU A 65 -14.70 1.54 -10.99
CA LEU A 65 -15.90 2.05 -10.33
C LEU A 65 -15.50 2.90 -9.12
N LEU A 66 -16.01 4.13 -9.06
CA LEU A 66 -15.72 5.02 -7.94
C LEU A 66 -16.30 4.44 -6.63
N PRO A 67 -15.54 4.49 -5.50
CA PRO A 67 -15.96 3.86 -4.26
C PRO A 67 -17.33 4.31 -3.72
N HIS A 68 -17.73 5.56 -3.93
CA HIS A 68 -19.03 6.06 -3.50
C HIS A 68 -20.19 5.48 -4.35
N ILE A 69 -19.96 5.15 -5.63
CA ILE A 69 -20.96 4.47 -6.47
C ILE A 69 -21.06 2.99 -6.05
N ALA A 70 -19.91 2.33 -5.84
CA ALA A 70 -19.86 0.98 -5.32
C ALA A 70 -20.58 0.86 -3.96
N GLN A 71 -20.47 1.88 -3.10
CA GLN A 71 -21.19 1.97 -1.83
C GLN A 71 -22.71 1.98 -2.00
N VAL A 72 -23.23 2.76 -2.95
CA VAL A 72 -24.65 2.83 -3.26
C VAL A 72 -25.17 1.48 -3.75
N ILE A 73 -24.46 0.86 -4.70
CA ILE A 73 -24.82 -0.46 -5.24
C ILE A 73 -24.80 -1.53 -4.13
N ALA A 74 -23.79 -1.48 -3.27
CA ALA A 74 -23.69 -2.41 -2.16
C ALA A 74 -24.69 -2.12 -1.04
N GLY A 75 -25.37 -0.97 -1.02
CA GLY A 75 -26.26 -0.58 0.08
C GLY A 75 -25.52 -0.37 1.41
N HIS A 76 -24.26 0.07 1.37
CA HIS A 76 -23.48 0.32 2.58
C HIS A 76 -23.79 1.71 3.15
N ARG A 77 -24.10 1.77 4.45
CA ARG A 77 -24.33 3.05 5.15
C ARG A 77 -23.04 3.83 5.36
N ASP A 78 -21.95 3.13 5.63
CA ASP A 78 -20.62 3.71 5.85
C ASP A 78 -19.71 3.39 4.66
N ILE A 79 -19.10 4.43 4.09
CA ILE A 79 -18.15 4.31 2.99
C ILE A 79 -16.92 3.49 3.37
N ASN A 80 -16.54 3.47 4.65
CA ASN A 80 -15.39 2.70 5.13
C ASN A 80 -15.59 1.19 4.89
N VAL A 81 -16.83 0.70 4.90
CA VAL A 81 -17.15 -0.70 4.57
C VAL A 81 -16.81 -0.98 3.10
N THR A 82 -17.10 -0.06 2.19
CA THR A 82 -16.75 -0.18 0.77
C THR A 82 -15.25 -0.01 0.55
N MET A 83 -14.62 0.94 1.26
CA MET A 83 -13.19 1.19 1.14
C MET A 83 -12.34 -0.01 1.58
N GLY A 84 -12.84 -0.87 2.47
CA GLY A 84 -12.21 -2.15 2.82
C GLY A 84 -11.97 -3.07 1.63
N TYR A 85 -12.79 -2.99 0.57
CA TYR A 85 -12.61 -3.75 -0.68
C TYR A 85 -11.55 -3.15 -1.61
N LYS A 86 -11.21 -1.87 -1.41
CA LYS A 86 -10.12 -1.18 -2.13
C LYS A 86 -8.76 -1.42 -1.48
N ALA A 87 -8.69 -2.02 -0.30
CA ALA A 87 -7.48 -2.16 0.51
C ALA A 87 -6.46 -3.20 -0.02
N VAL A 88 -6.46 -3.47 -1.33
CA VAL A 88 -5.27 -4.00 -2.00
C VAL A 88 -4.27 -2.85 -2.07
N TYR A 89 -3.03 -3.08 -1.64
CA TYR A 89 -1.90 -2.14 -1.69
C TYR A 89 -2.07 -1.18 -2.87
N PRO A 90 -2.11 0.15 -2.67
CA PRO A 90 -2.41 1.06 -3.75
C PRO A 90 -1.15 1.19 -4.59
N GLU A 91 -0.89 0.18 -5.41
CA GLU A 91 0.14 0.14 -6.43
C GLU A 91 0.02 1.38 -7.31
N GLU A 92 -1.22 1.85 -7.51
CA GLU A 92 -1.54 3.14 -8.09
C GLU A 92 -0.98 4.33 -7.30
N ALA A 93 -1.18 4.40 -5.97
CA ALA A 93 -0.65 5.50 -5.16
C ALA A 93 0.88 5.46 -5.08
N ILE A 94 1.47 4.27 -4.97
CA ILE A 94 2.92 4.06 -5.05
C ILE A 94 3.42 4.55 -6.41
N ARG A 95 2.81 4.11 -7.51
CA ARG A 95 3.17 4.51 -8.88
C ARG A 95 3.05 6.01 -9.10
N VAL A 96 1.95 6.63 -8.67
CA VAL A 96 1.74 8.08 -8.76
C VAL A 96 2.78 8.83 -7.94
N HIS A 97 3.08 8.36 -6.73
CA HIS A 97 4.12 8.95 -5.87
C HIS A 97 5.52 8.83 -6.48
N HIS A 98 5.89 7.65 -7.00
CA HIS A 98 7.15 7.46 -7.71
C HIS A 98 7.26 8.35 -8.95
N ALA A 99 6.19 8.48 -9.73
CA ALA A 99 6.16 9.35 -10.89
C ALA A 99 6.32 10.83 -10.48
N PHE A 100 5.72 11.24 -9.36
CA PHE A 100 5.91 12.57 -8.78
C PHE A 100 7.37 12.80 -8.36
N LEU A 101 8.00 11.86 -7.66
CA LEU A 101 9.40 11.95 -7.27
C LEU A 101 10.34 12.01 -8.47
N ALA A 102 10.09 11.18 -9.50
CA ALA A 102 10.88 11.16 -10.73
C ALA A 102 10.85 12.52 -11.45
N ARG A 103 9.66 13.12 -11.61
CA ARG A 103 9.52 14.47 -12.20
C ARG A 103 10.32 15.53 -11.44
N ARG A 104 10.32 15.47 -10.10
CA ARG A 104 11.11 16.40 -9.28
C ARG A 104 12.60 16.17 -9.37
N ARG A 105 13.06 14.92 -9.50
CA ARG A 105 14.49 14.61 -9.71
C ARG A 105 15.00 15.18 -11.03
N VAL A 106 14.18 15.16 -12.08
CA VAL A 106 14.53 15.76 -13.39
C VAL A 106 14.74 17.27 -13.30
N LEU A 107 14.02 17.96 -12.42
CA LEU A 107 14.10 19.42 -12.26
C LEU A 107 15.22 19.88 -11.31
N ARG A 108 15.91 18.96 -10.62
CA ARG A 108 17.00 19.32 -9.72
C ARG A 108 18.29 19.57 -10.50
N PRO A 109 19.07 20.61 -10.14
CA PRO A 109 20.41 20.81 -10.70
C PRO A 109 21.26 19.55 -10.51
N THR A 110 21.87 19.07 -11.59
CA THR A 110 22.72 17.87 -11.59
C THR A 110 23.92 17.99 -10.64
N GLU A 111 24.35 19.22 -10.35
CA GLU A 111 25.40 19.56 -9.37
C GLU A 111 25.12 18.98 -7.98
N GLU A 112 23.85 18.90 -7.55
CA GLU A 112 23.46 18.37 -6.22
C GLU A 112 23.70 16.85 -6.08
N TYR A 113 23.84 16.13 -7.20
CA TYR A 113 24.10 14.69 -7.24
C TYR A 113 25.52 14.35 -7.68
N ARG A 114 26.41 15.35 -7.76
CA ARG A 114 27.83 15.12 -8.05
C ARG A 114 28.40 14.23 -6.96
N VAL A 115 29.02 13.12 -7.38
CA VAL A 115 29.83 12.29 -6.49
C VAL A 115 31.09 13.11 -6.13
N PRO A 116 31.35 13.39 -4.85
CA PRO A 116 32.57 14.07 -4.44
C PRO A 116 33.80 13.29 -4.91
N THR A 117 34.81 14.01 -5.40
CA THR A 117 36.12 13.43 -5.74
C THR A 117 36.84 12.96 -4.49
N ASP A 118 37.80 12.04 -4.65
CA ASP A 118 38.60 11.54 -3.52
C ASP A 118 39.34 12.68 -2.79
N THR A 119 39.82 13.69 -3.52
CA THR A 119 40.45 14.89 -2.93
C THR A 119 39.47 15.72 -2.11
N GLU A 120 38.25 15.97 -2.61
CA GLU A 120 37.20 16.65 -1.85
C GLU A 120 36.80 15.86 -0.60
N TRP A 121 36.82 14.53 -0.68
CA TRP A 121 36.59 13.62 0.45
C TRP A 121 37.70 13.69 1.50
N GLU A 122 38.96 13.66 1.08
CA GLU A 122 40.13 13.81 1.96
C GLU A 122 40.15 15.18 2.64
N GLU A 123 39.77 16.25 1.93
CA GLU A 123 39.63 17.59 2.50
C GLU A 123 38.50 17.66 3.53
N PHE A 124 37.36 17.01 3.25
CA PHE A 124 36.23 16.93 4.18
C PHE A 124 36.59 16.17 5.45
N LEU A 125 37.21 14.99 5.34
CA LEU A 125 37.63 14.21 6.51
C LEU A 125 38.76 14.90 7.27
N GLY A 126 39.76 15.42 6.54
CA GLY A 126 40.87 16.18 7.09
C GLY A 126 40.43 17.46 7.83
N HIS A 127 39.31 18.07 7.44
CA HIS A 127 38.74 19.23 8.14
C HIS A 127 38.42 18.93 9.61
N PHE A 128 37.93 17.72 9.92
CA PHE A 128 37.57 17.32 11.28
C PHE A 128 38.76 16.74 12.06
N GLU A 129 39.70 16.07 11.37
CA GLU A 129 40.88 15.48 12.02
C GLU A 129 41.99 16.49 12.34
N ARG A 130 42.17 17.53 11.51
CA ARG A 130 43.28 18.50 11.66
C ARG A 130 43.02 19.59 12.71
N ARG A 131 41.82 19.66 13.29
CA ARG A 131 41.43 20.68 14.27
C ARG A 131 41.25 20.09 15.68
N LYS A 132 42.37 19.79 16.35
CA LYS A 132 42.40 19.55 17.79
C LYS A 132 42.55 20.89 18.53
N VAL A 133 41.63 21.19 19.44
CA VAL A 133 41.71 22.29 20.40
C VAL A 133 42.12 21.74 21.77
N SER A 134 42.53 22.59 22.70
CA SER A 134 42.98 22.18 24.04
C SER A 134 41.95 21.36 24.82
N SER A 135 40.67 21.43 24.46
CA SER A 135 39.55 20.71 25.07
C SER A 135 38.99 19.53 24.25
N GLY A 136 39.57 19.18 23.09
CA GLY A 136 39.08 18.07 22.23
C GLY A 136 39.09 18.35 20.73
N THR A 137 38.31 17.61 19.94
CA THR A 137 38.14 17.84 18.50
C THR A 137 37.11 18.94 18.22
N CYS A 138 37.37 19.80 17.24
CA CYS A 138 36.48 20.90 16.88
C CYS A 138 35.29 20.41 16.06
N GLY A 139 34.06 20.50 16.60
CA GLY A 139 32.81 20.06 15.93
C GLY A 139 32.13 21.07 15.00
N ARG A 140 32.85 22.07 14.47
CA ARG A 140 32.25 23.05 13.55
C ARG A 140 31.96 22.45 12.17
N SER A 141 30.92 22.93 11.51
CA SER A 141 30.55 22.50 10.16
C SER A 141 31.65 22.75 9.14
N PHE A 142 31.74 21.85 8.15
CA PHE A 142 32.67 21.96 7.02
C PHE A 142 32.54 23.32 6.32
N GLY A 143 33.66 23.96 5.99
CA GLY A 143 33.70 25.25 5.32
C GLY A 143 33.57 26.49 6.22
N THR A 144 33.47 26.32 7.54
CA THR A 144 33.42 27.47 8.48
C THR A 144 34.80 27.80 9.08
N PRO A 145 35.18 29.09 9.15
CA PRO A 145 36.45 29.50 9.76
C PRO A 145 36.45 29.19 11.27
N CYS A 146 37.57 28.66 11.77
CA CYS A 146 37.83 28.51 13.21
C CYS A 146 39.02 29.39 13.60
N VAL A 147 38.88 30.14 14.69
CA VAL A 147 40.00 30.85 15.31
C VAL A 147 40.77 29.84 16.18
N HIS A 148 41.84 29.27 15.63
CA HIS A 148 42.77 28.44 16.40
C HIS A 148 43.86 29.33 16.99
N PHE A 149 43.99 29.41 18.31
CA PHE A 149 45.19 30.00 18.91
C PHE A 149 46.36 29.04 18.68
N PRO A 150 47.49 29.47 18.09
CA PRO A 150 48.62 28.59 17.84
C PRO A 150 49.25 28.18 19.18
N GLY A 151 49.10 26.90 19.54
CA GLY A 151 49.97 26.26 20.52
C GLY A 151 51.40 26.22 19.96
N ARG A 152 52.36 26.71 20.74
CA ARG A 152 53.79 26.81 20.38
C ARG A 152 54.29 25.58 19.61
N SER A 153 54.83 25.82 18.42
CA SER A 153 55.80 24.91 17.80
C SER A 153 57.01 24.81 18.72
N SER A 154 57.19 23.67 19.40
CA SER A 154 58.49 23.32 19.95
C SER A 154 59.40 22.94 18.78
N ARG A 155 60.27 23.87 18.37
CA ARG A 155 61.50 23.48 17.69
C ARG A 155 62.33 22.67 18.68
N VAL A 156 62.57 21.41 18.36
CA VAL A 156 63.66 20.64 18.96
C VAL A 156 64.85 20.80 18.01
N ALA A 157 65.97 21.25 18.56
CA ALA A 157 67.29 21.13 17.94
C ALA A 157 67.80 19.71 18.14
#